data_AF-A0A3P7MAJ3-F1
#
_entry.id   AF-A0A3P7MAJ3-F1
#
_cell.length_a   1.000
_cell.length_b   1.000
_cell.length_c   1.000
_cell.angle_alpha   90.00
_cell.angle_beta   90.00
_cell.angle_gamma   90.00
#
_symmetry.space_group_name_H-M   'P 1'
#
loop_
_entity.id
_entity.type
_entity.pdbx_description
1 polymer ?
#
loop_
_entity_poly.entity_id
_entity_poly.type
_entity_poly.pdbx_seq_one_letter_code
_entity_poly.pdbx_strand_id
1 'polypeptide(L)' 'MERSRDKHGRLVADRKRFPSGIKNLAKYMHDRNLELGIYEDLGTKTCEGYPGSLNHINIDAKTFASWDPRD' A
#
# COMPACT_ATOMS: atom_id res chain seq x y z
N MET A 1 6.24 -2.77 -1.37
CA MET A 1 5.21 -3.71 -1.84
C MET A 1 5.88 -5.02 -2.24
N GLU A 2 5.14 -6.11 -2.35
CA GLU A 2 5.58 -7.33 -3.04
C GLU A 2 5.76 -7.08 -4.54
N ARG A 3 6.50 -7.95 -5.25
CA ARG A 3 6.70 -7.85 -6.71
C ARG A 3 5.50 -8.31 -7.54
N SER A 4 4.43 -8.75 -6.90
CA SER A 4 3.23 -9.25 -7.56
C SER A 4 1.99 -8.83 -6.80
N ARG A 5 0.93 -8.53 -7.56
CA ARG A 5 -0.41 -8.30 -7.04
C ARG A 5 -1.01 -9.63 -6.54
N ASP A 6 -1.99 -9.56 -5.66
CA ASP A 6 -2.73 -10.76 -5.27
C ASP A 6 -3.68 -11.25 -6.38
N LYS A 7 -4.39 -12.35 -6.13
CA LYS A 7 -5.35 -12.96 -7.09
C LYS A 7 -6.52 -12.05 -7.47
N HIS A 8 -6.73 -10.95 -6.75
CA HIS A 8 -7.77 -9.95 -7.01
C HIS A 8 -7.20 -8.67 -7.63
N GLY A 9 -5.91 -8.64 -7.99
CA GLY A 9 -5.25 -7.48 -8.57
C GLY A 9 -4.85 -6.40 -7.56
N ARG A 10 -4.92 -6.68 -6.25
CA ARG A 10 -4.55 -5.70 -5.21
C ARG A 10 -3.05 -5.66 -4.97
N LEU A 11 -2.53 -4.48 -4.63
CA LEU A 11 -1.19 -4.35 -4.07
C LEU A 11 -1.08 -5.15 -2.77
N VAL A 12 0.09 -5.76 -2.57
CA VAL A 12 0.40 -6.52 -1.36
C VAL A 12 1.59 -5.84 -0.69
N ALA A 13 1.47 -5.51 0.58
CA ALA A 13 2.58 -5.01 1.37
C ALA A 13 3.69 -6.08 1.44
N ASP A 14 4.95 -5.65 1.37
CA ASP A 14 6.09 -6.56 1.51
C ASP A 14 6.02 -7.23 2.90
N ARG A 15 5.85 -8.55 2.94
CA ARG A 15 5.64 -9.28 4.20
C ARG A 15 6.87 -9.35 5.08
N LYS A 16 8.07 -9.16 4.52
CA LYS A 16 9.33 -9.15 5.29
C LYS A 16 9.56 -7.78 5.92
N ARG A 17 9.29 -6.70 5.18
CA ARG A 17 9.46 -5.31 5.66
C ARG A 17 8.31 -4.87 6.56
N PHE A 18 7.10 -5.35 6.29
CA PHE A 18 5.89 -5.05 7.04
C PHE A 18 5.25 -6.35 7.56
N PRO A 19 5.89 -7.07 8.50
CA PRO A 19 5.40 -8.37 8.98
C PRO A 19 4.03 -8.27 9.66
N SER A 20 3.71 -7.11 10.23
CA SER A 20 2.41 -6.80 10.83
C SER A 20 1.46 -6.06 9.87
N GLY A 21 1.86 -5.87 8.61
CA GLY A 21 1.11 -5.12 7.60
C GLY A 21 1.13 -3.59 7.77
N ILE A 22 0.75 -2.88 6.70
CA ILE A 22 0.71 -1.40 6.69
C ILE A 22 -0.36 -0.87 7.64
N LYS A 23 -1.49 -1.58 7.81
CA LYS A 23 -2.56 -1.18 8.73
C LYS A 23 -2.08 -0.98 10.18
N ASN A 24 -1.25 -1.88 10.68
CA ASN A 24 -0.71 -1.76 12.03
C ASN A 24 0.32 -0.63 12.14
N LEU A 25 1.08 -0.37 11.07
CA LEU A 25 1.98 0.79 11.00
C LEU A 25 1.19 2.10 10.99
N ALA A 26 0.14 2.20 10.18
CA ALA A 26 -0.73 3.38 10.11
C ALA A 26 -1.36 3.67 11.47
N LYS A 27 -1.95 2.65 12.12
CA LYS A 27 -2.46 2.80 13.49
C LYS A 27 -1.40 3.32 14.46
N TYR A 28 -0.20 2.74 14.44
CA TYR A 28 0.89 3.15 15.32
C TYR A 28 1.30 4.63 15.11
N MET A 29 1.23 5.12 13.86
CA MET A 29 1.46 6.53 13.51
C MET A 29 0.33 7.43 14.03
N HIS A 30 -0.94 7.07 13.79
CA HIS A 30 -2.09 7.87 14.25
C HIS A 30 -2.18 7.97 15.77
N ASP A 31 -1.86 6.89 16.50
CA ASP A 31 -1.78 6.89 17.97
C ASP A 31 -0.74 7.92 18.51
N ARG A 32 0.09 8.48 17.63
CA ARG A 32 1.11 9.51 17.91
C ARG A 32 0.84 10.85 17.21
N ASN A 33 -0.37 11.07 16.69
CA ASN A 33 -0.74 12.24 15.91
C ASN A 33 0.15 12.46 14.67
N LEU A 34 0.61 11.37 14.03
CA LEU A 34 1.38 11.40 12.79
C LEU A 34 0.57 10.79 11.65
N GLU A 35 0.78 11.29 10.43
CA GLU A 35 0.19 10.73 9.20
C GLU A 35 1.14 9.76 8.50
N LEU A 36 0.58 8.84 7.70
CA LEU A 36 1.35 7.88 6.90
C LEU A 36 1.24 8.20 5.39
N GLY A 37 2.37 8.53 4.78
CA GLY A 37 2.48 8.65 3.31
C GLY A 37 2.76 7.31 2.62
N ILE A 38 2.18 7.12 1.43
CA ILE A 38 2.43 5.97 0.54
C ILE A 38 2.90 6.48 -0.82
N TYR A 39 3.87 5.78 -1.42
CA TYR A 39 4.38 6.05 -2.75
C TYR A 39 3.86 5.03 -3.77
N GLU A 40 3.49 5.53 -4.96
CA GLU A 40 3.16 4.73 -6.14
C GLU A 40 3.52 5.49 -7.43
N ASP A 41 3.47 4.78 -8.56
CA ASP A 41 3.75 5.31 -9.89
C ASP A 41 2.55 5.20 -10.82
N LEU A 42 2.30 6.24 -11.63
CA LEU A 42 1.28 6.22 -12.70
C LEU A 42 1.84 5.56 -13.98
N GLY A 43 2.25 4.31 -13.83
CA GLY A 43 2.85 3.47 -14.85
C GLY A 43 2.51 2.02 -14.61
N THR A 44 2.95 1.11 -15.49
CA THR A 44 2.78 -0.33 -15.27
C THR A 44 3.70 -0.87 -14.17
N LYS A 45 4.78 -0.16 -13.89
CA LYS A 45 5.73 -0.43 -12.81
C LYS A 45 6.22 0.87 -12.18
N THR A 46 6.60 0.81 -10.90
CA THR A 46 7.36 1.88 -10.25
C THR A 46 8.79 1.95 -10.78
N CYS A 47 9.53 3.01 -10.44
CA CYS A 47 10.94 3.18 -10.81
C CYS A 47 11.82 1.96 -10.44
N GLU A 48 11.50 1.25 -9.34
CA GLU A 48 12.24 0.06 -8.87
C GLU A 48 11.62 -1.27 -9.34
N GLY A 49 10.64 -1.22 -10.24
CA GLY A 49 10.06 -2.39 -10.88
C GLY A 49 8.99 -3.13 -10.05
N TYR A 50 8.41 -2.50 -9.02
CA TYR A 50 7.20 -3.01 -8.35
C TYR A 50 5.96 -2.74 -9.21
N PRO A 51 4.81 -3.40 -8.96
CA PRO A 51 3.58 -3.10 -9.68
C PRO A 51 3.23 -1.61 -9.56
N GLY A 52 3.00 -0.93 -10.68
CA GLY A 52 2.52 0.47 -10.71
C GLY A 52 1.00 0.53 -10.83
N SER A 53 0.45 1.74 -10.69
CA SER A 53 -0.99 1.98 -10.58
C SER A 53 -1.74 2.13 -11.91
N LEU A 54 -1.06 2.15 -13.05
CA LEU A 54 -1.73 2.23 -14.35
C LEU A 54 -2.72 1.07 -14.51
N ASN A 55 -3.95 1.39 -14.92
CA ASN A 55 -5.11 0.47 -14.99
C ASN A 55 -5.62 -0.10 -13.65
N HIS A 56 -5.02 0.29 -12.51
CA HIS A 56 -5.37 -0.21 -11.17
C HIS A 56 -5.69 0.91 -10.16
N ILE A 57 -5.70 2.18 -10.59
CA ILE A 57 -5.89 3.35 -9.72
C ILE A 57 -7.02 3.17 -8.70
N ASN A 58 -8.20 2.73 -9.15
CA ASN A 58 -9.37 2.56 -8.27
C ASN A 58 -9.19 1.46 -7.23
N ILE A 59 -8.54 0.34 -7.59
CA ILE A 59 -8.31 -0.75 -6.64
C ILE A 59 -7.16 -0.42 -5.69
N ASP A 60 -6.17 0.32 -6.15
CA ASP A 60 -5.02 0.74 -5.36
C ASP A 60 -5.44 1.80 -4.33
N ALA A 61 -6.25 2.79 -4.72
CA ALA A 61 -6.84 3.75 -3.80
C ALA A 61 -7.67 3.07 -2.68
N LYS A 62 -8.51 2.08 -3.05
CA LYS A 62 -9.25 1.28 -2.06
C LYS A 62 -8.33 0.45 -1.16
N THR A 63 -7.24 -0.06 -1.71
CA THR A 63 -6.24 -0.81 -0.95
C THR A 63 -5.56 0.09 0.09
N PHE A 64 -5.16 1.31 -0.29
CA PHE A 64 -4.58 2.29 0.64
C PHE A 64 -5.57 2.68 1.74
N ALA A 65 -6.81 3.00 1.38
CA ALA A 65 -7.86 3.29 2.36
C ALA A 65 -8.08 2.13 3.34
N SER A 66 -7.99 0.86 2.87
CA SER A 66 -8.13 -0.30 3.76
C SER A 66 -6.98 -0.46 4.77
N TRP A 67 -5.84 0.19 4.52
CA TRP A 67 -4.69 0.22 5.42
C TRP A 67 -4.65 1.45 6.33
N ASP A 68 -5.54 2.41 6.15
CA ASP A 68 -5.57 3.71 6.86
C ASP A 68 -6.80 3.78 7.80
N PRO A 69 -6.78 3.10 8.98
CA PRO A 69 -7.86 3.22 9.95
C PRO A 69 -7.79 4.61 10.60
N ARG A 70 -8.90 5.34 10.56
CA ARG A 70 -9.02 6.70 11.12
C ARG A 70 -9.83 6.79 12.42
N ASP A 71 -9.97 5.65 13.10
CA ASP A 71 -10.70 5.51 14.36
C ASP A 71 -9.74 5.44 15.56
#